data_AF-A0A8V1A303-F1
#
_entry.id   AF-A0A8V1A303-F1
#
_cell.length_a   1.000
_cell.length_b   1.000
_cell.length_c   1.000
_cell.angle_alpha   90.00
_cell.angle_beta   90.00
_cell.angle_gamma   90.00
#
_symmetry.space_group_name_H-M   'P 1'
#
loop_
_entity.id
_entity.type
_entity.pdbx_description
1 polymer ?
#
loop_
_entity_poly.entity_id
_entity_poly.type
_entity_poly.pdbx_seq_one_letter_code
_entity_poly.pdbx_strand_id
1 'polypeptide(L)'
;MEVGGRAAGVTLLTVPGSDAEVCGEGEYLYEDICCMLCPAGTYVAQHCRIPHSRGKCASCTEGRDYTAHANGLEECLLCRQCKDDQITLRTCTVTSDTECQCHQGYFCPAEGCEICQRCTETCPEGREIVQICNATMDLGCGLPDQGLVHKYYLVYAVLNNLNYCSILKTSSTLSDKAERGPVYRWLKYMNHPIGFVRLSLPAPWPGSKRFMYS
;
A
#
# COMPACT_ATOMS: atom_id res chain seq x y z
N MET A 1 57.60 -24.44 41.13
CA MET A 1 57.06 -23.79 42.34
C MET A 1 57.30 -22.30 42.16
N GLU A 2 56.49 -21.68 41.29
CA GLU A 2 55.23 -20.98 41.60
C GLU A 2 55.49 -19.53 42.00
N VAL A 3 55.32 -18.66 41.01
CA VAL A 3 55.30 -17.20 41.14
C VAL A 3 53.89 -16.82 41.60
N GLY A 4 53.70 -16.59 42.90
CA GLY A 4 52.42 -16.20 43.49
C GLY A 4 52.19 -14.68 43.41
N GLY A 5 51.54 -14.23 42.34
CA GLY A 5 51.07 -12.85 42.19
C GLY A 5 49.83 -12.57 43.06
N ARG A 6 49.85 -11.48 43.83
CA ARG A 6 48.69 -11.00 44.61
C ARG A 6 47.66 -10.38 43.66
N ALA A 7 46.55 -11.08 43.44
CA ALA A 7 45.38 -10.49 42.80
C ALA A 7 44.68 -9.55 43.80
N ALA A 8 44.74 -8.24 43.54
CA ALA A 8 43.90 -7.27 44.23
C ALA A 8 42.46 -7.44 43.73
N GLY A 9 41.57 -7.91 44.60
CA GLY A 9 40.15 -8.02 44.30
C GLY A 9 39.52 -6.64 44.16
N VAL A 10 39.08 -6.30 42.96
CA VAL A 10 38.22 -5.14 42.72
C VAL A 10 36.80 -5.56 43.09
N THR A 11 36.30 -5.09 44.23
CA THR A 11 34.89 -5.25 44.59
C THR A 11 34.08 -4.28 43.74
N LEU A 12 33.43 -4.79 42.69
CA LEU A 12 32.45 -4.05 41.91
C LEU A 12 31.25 -3.79 42.82
N LEU A 13 31.07 -2.54 43.26
CA LEU A 13 29.80 -2.11 43.85
C LEU A 13 28.78 -2.06 42.72
N THR A 14 28.05 -3.16 42.51
CA THR A 14 26.83 -3.12 41.71
C THR A 14 25.83 -2.28 42.49
N VAL A 15 25.78 -0.98 42.19
CA VAL A 15 24.59 -0.18 42.48
C VAL A 15 23.43 -0.92 41.81
N PRO A 16 22.36 -1.30 42.51
CA PRO A 16 21.16 -1.75 41.85
C PRO A 16 20.68 -0.53 41.04
N GLY A 17 21.01 -0.52 39.76
CA GLY A 17 20.31 0.32 38.82
C GLY A 17 18.87 -0.12 38.92
N SER A 18 18.02 0.78 39.44
CA SER A 18 16.59 0.67 39.35
C SER A 18 16.25 0.32 37.90
N ASP A 19 15.76 -0.89 37.69
CA ASP A 19 14.84 -1.14 36.58
C ASP A 19 13.88 0.05 36.56
N ALA A 20 13.77 0.75 35.44
CA ALA A 20 12.63 1.64 35.28
C ALA A 20 11.40 0.80 35.62
N GLU A 21 10.65 1.18 36.64
CA GLU A 21 9.52 0.38 37.13
C GLU A 21 8.45 0.36 36.03
N VAL A 22 8.50 -0.67 35.18
CA VAL A 22 7.60 -0.83 34.04
C VAL A 22 6.29 -1.37 34.59
N CYS A 23 5.27 -0.51 34.62
CA CYS A 23 3.92 -0.93 35.00
C CYS A 23 3.33 -1.94 34.00
N GLY A 24 2.40 -2.77 34.49
CA GLY A 24 1.76 -3.80 33.68
C GLY A 24 0.79 -3.24 32.63
N GLU A 25 0.25 -4.13 31.81
CA GLU A 25 -0.86 -3.77 30.92
C GLU A 25 -2.06 -3.28 31.74
N GLY A 26 -2.65 -2.16 31.33
CA GLY A 26 -3.79 -1.58 32.04
C GLY A 26 -3.41 -0.64 33.20
N GLU A 27 -2.13 -0.32 33.36
CA GLU A 27 -1.60 0.55 34.40
C GLU A 27 -0.80 1.73 33.83
N TYR A 28 -0.60 2.76 34.65
CA TYR A 28 0.27 3.91 34.38
C TYR A 28 1.14 4.21 35.60
N LEU A 29 2.32 4.78 35.36
CA LEU A 29 3.25 5.16 36.43
C LEU A 29 2.90 6.56 36.95
N TYR A 30 2.82 6.72 38.26
CA TYR A 30 2.67 8.00 38.94
C TYR A 30 3.48 7.97 40.24
N GLU A 31 4.39 8.94 40.46
CA GLU A 31 5.23 9.02 41.68
C GLU A 31 5.87 7.67 42.08
N ASP A 32 6.46 6.96 41.12
CA ASP A 32 7.12 5.65 41.32
C ASP A 32 6.19 4.53 41.84
N ILE A 33 4.86 4.68 41.68
CA ILE A 33 3.89 3.60 41.90
C ILE A 33 3.06 3.36 40.65
N CYS A 34 2.73 2.09 40.38
CA CYS A 34 1.83 1.73 39.31
C CYS A 34 0.38 1.91 39.74
N CYS A 35 -0.39 2.66 38.96
CA CYS A 35 -1.81 2.91 39.17
C CYS A 35 -2.64 2.28 38.04
N MET A 36 -3.83 1.78 38.36
CA MET A 36 -4.76 1.25 37.35
C MET A 36 -5.35 2.39 36.52
N LEU A 37 -5.40 2.23 35.19
CA LEU A 37 -5.99 3.21 34.27
C LEU A 37 -7.47 3.47 34.59
N CYS A 38 -7.92 4.69 34.32
CA CYS A 38 -9.32 5.06 34.25
C CYS A 38 -9.96 4.55 32.95
N PRO A 39 -11.24 4.13 32.94
CA PRO A 39 -11.90 3.65 31.73
C PRO A 39 -12.11 4.77 30.69
N ALA A 40 -12.40 4.38 29.45
CA ALA A 40 -12.82 5.32 28.40
C ALA A 40 -14.02 6.17 28.85
N GLY A 41 -14.06 7.43 28.41
CA GLY A 41 -15.05 8.41 28.86
C GLY A 41 -14.79 9.01 30.23
N THR A 42 -13.63 8.71 30.82
CA THR A 42 -13.20 9.27 32.10
C THR A 42 -11.72 9.66 32.07
N TYR A 43 -11.32 10.49 33.04
CA TYR A 43 -9.95 10.93 33.30
C TYR A 43 -9.63 10.80 34.80
N VAL A 44 -8.35 10.90 35.16
CA VAL A 44 -7.86 10.83 36.53
C VAL A 44 -8.10 12.16 37.25
N ALA A 45 -9.13 12.23 38.08
CA ALA A 45 -9.37 13.37 38.96
C ALA A 45 -8.54 13.34 40.24
N GLN A 46 -8.07 12.15 40.64
CA GLN A 46 -7.13 11.96 41.73
C GLN A 46 -6.32 10.69 41.51
N HIS A 47 -4.99 10.78 41.55
CA HIS A 47 -4.12 9.61 41.42
C HIS A 47 -4.29 8.59 42.55
N CYS A 48 -3.88 7.36 42.27
CA CYS A 48 -3.87 6.32 43.29
C CYS A 48 -2.79 6.61 44.35
N ARG A 49 -2.96 6.08 45.56
CA ARG A 49 -1.95 6.15 46.64
C ARG A 49 -1.38 4.79 47.01
N ILE A 50 -2.02 3.73 46.53
CA ILE A 50 -1.67 2.34 46.80
C ILE A 50 -1.27 1.73 45.44
N PRO A 51 -0.11 1.05 45.34
CA PRO A 51 0.28 0.37 44.12
C PRO A 51 -0.81 -0.57 43.61
N HIS A 52 -0.95 -0.66 42.29
CA HIS A 52 -1.92 -1.47 41.55
C HIS A 52 -3.38 -1.18 41.89
N SER A 53 -3.68 0.01 42.43
CA SER A 53 -5.04 0.46 42.70
C SER A 53 -5.51 1.53 41.72
N ARG A 54 -6.82 1.68 41.57
CA ARG A 54 -7.42 2.75 40.76
C ARG A 54 -7.60 3.99 41.62
N GLY A 55 -7.16 5.13 41.09
CA GLY A 55 -7.46 6.45 41.65
C GLY A 55 -8.94 6.85 41.50
N LYS A 56 -9.25 8.13 41.72
CA LYS A 56 -10.59 8.65 41.45
C LYS A 56 -10.68 9.03 39.97
N CYS A 57 -11.59 8.40 39.24
CA CYS A 57 -11.90 8.77 37.86
C CYS A 57 -13.12 9.71 37.84
N ALA A 58 -13.08 10.72 36.98
CA ALA A 58 -14.22 11.60 36.70
C ALA A 58 -14.60 11.52 35.22
N SER A 59 -15.89 11.70 34.93
CA SER A 59 -16.40 11.63 33.56
C SER A 59 -15.99 12.84 32.73
N CYS A 60 -15.77 12.59 31.44
CA CYS A 60 -15.70 13.63 30.42
C CYS A 60 -17.06 14.35 30.28
N THR A 61 -17.02 15.52 29.63
CA THR A 61 -18.16 16.38 29.34
C THR A 61 -18.68 16.09 27.94
N GLU A 62 -19.91 15.56 27.86
CA GLU A 62 -20.57 15.23 26.59
C GLU A 62 -20.53 16.42 25.60
N GLY A 63 -20.07 16.16 24.38
CA GLY A 63 -19.95 17.15 23.31
C GLY A 63 -18.80 18.15 23.45
N ARG A 64 -17.99 18.09 24.51
CA ARG A 64 -16.84 18.99 24.73
C ARG A 64 -15.52 18.26 24.76
N ASP A 65 -15.44 17.14 25.47
CA ASP A 65 -14.22 16.38 25.64
C ASP A 65 -14.48 14.87 25.74
N TYR A 66 -13.46 14.07 25.44
CA TYR A 66 -13.56 12.62 25.32
C TYR A 66 -12.27 11.90 25.70
N THR A 67 -12.38 10.60 26.00
CA THR A 67 -11.24 9.68 26.02
C THR A 67 -11.67 8.36 25.39
N ALA A 68 -11.06 8.00 24.26
CA ALA A 68 -11.46 6.81 23.49
C ALA A 68 -11.07 5.48 24.15
N HIS A 69 -10.05 5.50 25.02
CA HIS A 69 -9.48 4.31 25.61
C HIS A 69 -9.23 4.49 27.11
N ALA A 70 -8.94 3.37 27.79
CA ALA A 70 -8.48 3.41 29.17
C ALA A 70 -7.17 4.21 29.25
N ASN A 71 -7.08 5.14 30.19
CA ASN A 71 -6.03 6.16 30.21
C ASN A 71 -5.64 6.56 31.64
N GLY A 72 -4.46 7.20 31.75
CA GLY A 72 -3.97 7.83 32.97
C GLY A 72 -3.90 9.36 32.85
N LEU A 73 -4.71 9.96 31.97
CA LEU A 73 -4.71 11.40 31.71
C LEU A 73 -5.36 12.15 32.87
N GLU A 74 -4.85 13.33 33.20
CA GLU A 74 -5.43 14.22 34.22
C GLU A 74 -6.60 15.06 33.69
N GLU A 75 -6.85 15.02 32.38
CA GLU A 75 -7.97 15.68 31.72
C GLU A 75 -8.40 14.89 30.47
N CYS A 76 -9.64 15.12 30.02
CA CYS A 76 -10.13 14.55 28.76
C CYS A 76 -9.58 15.33 27.56
N LEU A 77 -9.52 14.67 26.40
CA LEU A 77 -9.10 15.29 25.15
C LEU A 77 -10.24 16.16 24.61
N LEU A 78 -9.95 17.38 24.20
CA LEU A 78 -10.96 18.25 23.59
C LEU A 78 -11.44 17.66 22.26
N CYS A 79 -12.75 17.69 22.05
CA CYS A 79 -13.33 17.29 20.77
C CYS A 79 -12.83 18.20 19.65
N ARG A 80 -12.46 17.60 18.53
CA ARG A 80 -12.19 18.31 17.29
C ARG A 80 -13.45 19.02 16.81
N GLN A 81 -13.26 20.21 16.24
CA GLN A 81 -14.29 20.91 15.48
C GLN A 81 -14.03 20.73 13.99
N CYS A 82 -15.10 20.46 13.23
CA CYS A 82 -15.01 20.42 11.77
C CYS A 82 -14.80 21.83 11.23
N LYS A 83 -13.92 21.96 10.24
CA LYS A 83 -13.64 23.22 9.55
C LYS A 83 -14.76 23.58 8.58
N ASP A 84 -14.75 24.80 8.06
CA ASP A 84 -15.77 25.30 7.11
C ASP A 84 -15.85 24.48 5.80
N ASP A 85 -14.77 23.80 5.42
CA ASP A 85 -14.69 22.92 4.25
C ASP A 85 -15.13 21.46 4.54
N GLN A 86 -15.63 21.21 5.76
CA GLN A 86 -15.99 19.89 6.27
C GLN A 86 -17.42 19.86 6.81
N ILE A 87 -18.02 18.68 6.75
CA ILE A 87 -19.28 18.33 7.42
C ILE A 87 -19.02 17.44 8.62
N THR A 88 -19.83 17.58 9.66
CA THR A 88 -19.84 16.67 10.80
C THR A 88 -20.56 15.38 10.42
N LEU A 89 -19.81 14.27 10.36
CA LEU A 89 -20.34 12.94 10.11
C LEU A 89 -20.85 12.29 11.40
N ARG A 90 -20.10 12.43 12.49
CA ARG A 90 -20.49 11.99 13.83
C ARG A 90 -20.15 13.05 14.86
N THR A 91 -21.06 13.25 15.80
CA THR A 91 -20.87 14.18 16.92
C THR A 91 -19.94 13.57 17.96
N CYS A 92 -19.19 14.42 18.64
CA CYS A 92 -18.36 14.00 19.77
C CYS A 92 -19.22 13.44 20.92
N THR A 93 -18.74 12.36 21.54
CA THR A 93 -19.29 11.76 22.76
C THR A 93 -18.18 11.62 23.78
N VAL A 94 -18.50 11.32 25.05
CA VAL A 94 -17.44 11.07 26.06
C VAL A 94 -16.42 10.01 25.65
N THR A 95 -16.75 9.06 24.75
CA THR A 95 -15.84 7.99 24.31
C THR A 95 -15.35 8.14 22.87
N SER A 96 -15.73 9.17 22.13
CA SER A 96 -15.37 9.30 20.71
C SER A 96 -15.25 10.75 20.29
N ASP A 97 -14.21 11.06 19.50
CA ASP A 97 -14.06 12.37 18.88
C ASP A 97 -15.17 12.64 17.85
N THR A 98 -15.28 13.91 17.45
CA THR A 98 -16.03 14.32 16.26
C THR A 98 -15.40 13.71 15.01
N GLU A 99 -16.19 13.02 14.19
CA GLU A 99 -15.76 12.61 12.85
C GLU A 99 -16.17 13.67 11.83
N CYS A 100 -15.19 14.17 11.08
CA CYS A 100 -15.38 15.16 10.03
C CYS A 100 -15.14 14.54 8.65
N GLN A 101 -15.89 14.98 7.66
CA GLN A 101 -15.75 14.57 6.26
C GLN A 101 -15.68 15.80 5.35
N CYS A 102 -14.87 15.76 4.30
CA CYS A 102 -14.81 16.86 3.33
C CYS A 102 -16.15 17.04 2.59
N HIS A 103 -16.48 18.29 2.26
CA HIS A 103 -17.60 18.60 1.38
C HIS A 103 -17.50 17.88 0.02
N GLN A 104 -18.64 17.73 -0.64
CA GLN A 104 -18.69 17.16 -1.99
C GLN A 104 -17.80 17.97 -2.96
N GLY A 105 -17.01 17.28 -3.76
CA GLY A 105 -16.00 17.90 -4.62
C GLY A 105 -14.64 18.12 -3.95
N TYR A 106 -14.47 17.65 -2.71
CA TYR A 106 -13.18 17.61 -2.02
C TYR A 106 -12.86 16.19 -1.51
N PHE A 107 -11.57 15.88 -1.42
CA PHE A 107 -11.05 14.60 -0.95
C PHE A 107 -9.94 14.80 0.07
N CYS A 108 -9.66 13.74 0.83
CA CYS A 108 -8.57 13.74 1.79
C CYS A 108 -7.94 12.36 1.97
N PRO A 109 -6.67 12.17 1.54
CA PRO A 109 -6.06 10.85 1.48
C PRO A 109 -5.53 10.31 2.82
N ALA A 110 -5.57 11.09 3.90
CA ALA A 110 -5.01 10.71 5.21
C ALA A 110 -6.08 10.46 6.27
N GLU A 111 -5.83 9.47 7.13
CA GLU A 111 -6.51 9.28 8.41
C GLU A 111 -6.33 10.55 9.25
N GLY A 112 -7.42 11.17 9.70
CA GLY A 112 -7.36 12.43 10.44
C GLY A 112 -7.29 13.69 9.56
N CYS A 113 -7.97 13.68 8.40
CA CYS A 113 -7.99 14.77 7.43
C CYS A 113 -7.95 16.19 8.02
N GLU A 114 -6.79 16.83 8.04
CA GLU A 114 -6.67 18.21 8.51
C GLU A 114 -7.03 19.23 7.42
N ILE A 115 -6.86 18.87 6.14
CA ILE A 115 -7.00 19.78 5.01
C ILE A 115 -7.72 19.06 3.86
N CYS A 116 -8.88 19.57 3.44
CA CYS A 116 -9.58 19.04 2.28
C CYS A 116 -9.00 19.59 0.97
N GLN A 117 -8.70 18.69 0.04
CA GLN A 117 -8.17 19.04 -1.28
C GLN A 117 -9.30 18.99 -2.30
N ARG A 118 -9.36 19.97 -3.21
CA ARG A 118 -10.38 19.97 -4.27
C ARG A 118 -10.11 18.80 -5.22
N CYS A 119 -11.16 18.08 -5.59
CA CYS A 119 -11.10 17.06 -6.62
C CYS A 119 -10.63 17.63 -7.96
N THR A 120 -9.80 16.88 -8.66
CA THR A 120 -9.53 17.07 -10.08
C THR A 120 -10.82 16.80 -10.88
N GLU A 121 -11.19 17.71 -11.77
CA GLU A 121 -12.43 17.60 -12.57
C GLU A 121 -12.23 16.81 -13.87
N THR A 122 -11.04 16.87 -14.46
CA THR A 122 -10.74 16.32 -15.79
C THR A 122 -9.37 15.66 -15.84
N CYS A 123 -9.27 14.55 -16.58
CA CYS A 123 -7.99 13.91 -16.85
C CYS A 123 -7.16 14.68 -17.91
N PRO A 124 -5.82 14.56 -17.86
CA PRO A 124 -4.95 15.07 -18.92
C PRO A 124 -5.27 14.44 -20.29
N GLU A 125 -4.88 15.11 -21.37
CA GLU A 125 -5.13 14.61 -22.72
C GLU A 125 -4.60 13.19 -22.94
N GLY A 126 -5.39 12.36 -23.62
CA GLY A 126 -5.07 10.96 -23.89
C GLY A 126 -5.28 10.01 -22.72
N ARG A 127 -5.90 10.46 -21.62
CA ARG A 127 -6.32 9.63 -20.50
C ARG A 127 -7.82 9.69 -20.27
N GLU A 128 -8.38 8.60 -19.74
CA GLU A 128 -9.79 8.48 -19.38
C GLU A 128 -9.95 8.34 -17.86
N ILE A 129 -11.11 8.78 -17.37
CA ILE A 129 -11.47 8.63 -15.97
C ILE A 129 -11.65 7.13 -15.69
N VAL A 130 -10.82 6.58 -14.82
CA VAL A 130 -10.93 5.19 -14.34
C VAL A 130 -11.54 5.12 -12.94
N GLN A 131 -11.47 6.22 -12.19
CA GLN A 131 -12.03 6.29 -10.84
C GLN A 131 -12.53 7.71 -10.55
N ILE A 132 -13.75 7.80 -10.02
CA ILE A 132 -14.38 9.08 -9.66
C ILE A 132 -13.84 9.53 -8.30
N CYS A 133 -13.61 10.83 -8.15
CA CYS A 133 -13.23 11.42 -6.87
C CYS A 133 -14.26 11.09 -5.79
N ASN A 134 -13.77 10.81 -4.58
CA ASN A 134 -14.60 10.61 -3.40
C ASN A 134 -13.99 11.32 -2.19
N ALA A 135 -14.56 11.16 -1.01
CA ALA A 135 -14.09 11.87 0.18
C ALA A 135 -12.65 11.50 0.62
N THR A 136 -12.08 10.40 0.13
CA THR A 136 -10.75 9.89 0.53
C THR A 136 -9.73 9.81 -0.61
N MET A 137 -10.14 9.95 -1.86
CA MET A 137 -9.25 9.89 -3.02
C MET A 137 -9.69 10.81 -4.15
N ASP A 138 -8.70 11.33 -4.86
CA ASP A 138 -8.91 12.16 -6.04
C ASP A 138 -9.41 11.34 -7.25
N LEU A 139 -9.76 12.04 -8.33
CA LEU A 139 -10.03 11.47 -9.65
C LEU A 139 -8.84 10.63 -10.13
N GLY A 140 -9.09 9.36 -10.42
CA GLY A 140 -8.11 8.46 -11.02
C GLY A 140 -8.16 8.50 -12.55
N CYS A 141 -7.00 8.70 -13.18
CA CYS A 141 -6.86 8.77 -14.65
C CYS A 141 -6.00 7.63 -15.20
N GLY A 142 -6.54 6.85 -16.12
CA GLY A 142 -5.88 5.72 -16.78
C GLY A 142 -5.75 5.91 -18.29
N LEU A 143 -5.08 4.98 -18.96
CA LEU A 143 -5.08 4.93 -20.42
C LEU A 143 -6.45 4.43 -20.90
N PRO A 144 -6.97 4.96 -22.02
CA PRO A 144 -8.18 4.44 -22.65
C PRO A 144 -8.04 2.94 -22.92
N ASP A 145 -9.09 2.17 -22.62
CA ASP A 145 -9.05 0.71 -22.77
C ASP A 145 -8.93 0.33 -24.26
N GLN A 146 -7.71 0.00 -24.69
CA GLN A 146 -7.46 -0.58 -26.02
C GLN A 146 -7.96 -2.03 -26.13
N GLY A 147 -8.46 -2.62 -25.03
CA GLY A 147 -8.85 -4.03 -24.94
C GLY A 147 -9.96 -4.42 -25.90
N LEU A 148 -10.92 -3.54 -26.18
CA LEU A 148 -11.99 -3.82 -27.15
C LEU A 148 -11.49 -3.84 -28.60
N VAL A 149 -10.62 -2.90 -28.95
CA VAL A 149 -10.03 -2.79 -30.29
C VAL A 149 -9.12 -3.98 -30.55
N HIS A 150 -8.31 -4.38 -29.56
CA HIS A 150 -7.41 -5.52 -29.67
C HIS A 150 -8.18 -6.85 -29.77
N LYS A 151 -9.27 -7.03 -29.01
CA LYS A 151 -10.15 -8.20 -29.14
C LYS A 151 -10.82 -8.28 -30.51
N TYR A 152 -11.33 -7.16 -31.03
CA TYR A 152 -11.95 -7.11 -32.35
C TYR A 152 -10.94 -7.41 -33.46
N TYR A 153 -9.72 -6.86 -33.37
CA TYR A 153 -8.64 -7.16 -34.31
C TYR A 153 -8.19 -8.63 -34.25
N LEU A 154 -8.09 -9.23 -33.06
CA LEU A 154 -7.77 -10.65 -32.92
C LEU A 154 -8.89 -11.54 -33.49
N VAL A 155 -10.15 -11.23 -33.22
CA VAL A 155 -11.30 -11.95 -33.81
C VAL A 155 -11.29 -11.79 -35.33
N TYR A 156 -11.10 -10.57 -35.84
CA TYR A 156 -11.01 -10.31 -37.28
C TYR A 156 -9.85 -11.04 -37.95
N ALA A 157 -8.67 -11.08 -37.31
CA ALA A 157 -7.52 -11.84 -37.78
C ALA A 157 -7.82 -13.34 -37.82
N VAL A 158 -8.48 -13.90 -36.80
CA VAL A 158 -8.88 -15.32 -36.77
C VAL A 158 -9.91 -15.62 -37.86
N LEU A 159 -10.93 -14.78 -38.02
CA LEU A 159 -11.97 -14.94 -39.04
C LEU A 159 -11.41 -14.85 -40.48
N ASN A 160 -10.48 -13.92 -40.73
CA ASN A 160 -9.82 -13.82 -42.04
C ASN A 160 -8.85 -14.97 -42.30
N ASN A 161 -8.16 -15.50 -41.30
CA ASN A 161 -7.33 -16.71 -41.47
C ASN A 161 -8.17 -17.96 -41.77
N LEU A 162 -9.38 -18.09 -41.19
CA LEU A 162 -10.32 -19.16 -41.52
C LEU A 162 -10.91 -19.02 -42.94
N ASN A 163 -11.13 -17.78 -43.39
CA ASN A 163 -11.57 -17.50 -44.76
C ASN A 163 -10.45 -17.77 -45.78
N TYR A 164 -9.20 -17.38 -45.49
CA TYR A 164 -8.02 -17.68 -46.33
C TYR A 164 -7.76 -19.19 -46.46
N CYS A 165 -8.00 -19.95 -45.39
CA CYS A 165 -7.89 -21.41 -45.40
C CYS A 165 -9.03 -22.11 -46.17
N SER A 166 -10.17 -21.44 -46.35
CA SER A 166 -11.32 -21.92 -47.12
C SER A 166 -11.17 -21.62 -48.62
N ILE A 167 -10.58 -20.47 -48.96
CA ILE A 167 -10.30 -20.05 -50.34
C ILE A 167 -9.13 -20.88 -50.96
N LEU A 168 -8.12 -21.26 -50.17
CA LEU A 168 -7.04 -22.13 -50.66
C LEU A 168 -7.50 -23.57 -50.92
N LYS A 169 -8.57 -24.05 -50.27
CA LYS A 169 -9.14 -25.39 -50.51
C LYS A 169 -10.02 -25.47 -51.75
N THR A 170 -10.61 -24.36 -52.20
CA THR A 170 -11.44 -24.33 -53.42
C THR A 170 -10.63 -24.13 -54.70
N SER A 171 -9.39 -23.61 -54.61
CA SER A 171 -8.54 -23.39 -55.78
C SER A 171 -7.71 -24.60 -56.22
N SER A 172 -7.74 -25.73 -55.51
CA SER A 172 -6.95 -26.94 -55.86
C SER A 172 -7.63 -27.91 -56.84
N THR A 173 -8.79 -27.56 -57.41
CA THR A 173 -9.47 -28.40 -58.41
C THR A 173 -10.00 -27.59 -59.59
N LEU A 174 -9.12 -26.96 -60.37
CA LEU A 174 -9.39 -26.74 -61.80
C LEU A 174 -8.08 -26.54 -62.60
N SER A 175 -7.76 -27.56 -63.40
CA SER A 175 -7.00 -27.54 -64.66
C SER A 175 -5.47 -27.30 -64.65
N ASP A 176 -4.77 -28.40 -64.95
CA ASP A 176 -3.47 -28.42 -65.63
C ASP A 176 -3.40 -27.45 -66.82
N LYS A 177 -2.45 -26.49 -66.80
CA LYS A 177 -1.44 -26.28 -67.86
C LYS A 177 -0.42 -25.21 -67.46
N ALA A 178 0.84 -25.56 -67.70
CA ALA A 178 2.08 -24.84 -67.42
C ALA A 178 2.14 -23.40 -67.95
N GLU A 179 2.85 -22.51 -67.25
CA GLU A 179 4.08 -21.85 -67.76
C GLU A 179 4.81 -20.97 -66.71
N ARG A 180 5.92 -21.51 -66.20
CA ARG A 180 7.25 -20.88 -66.02
C ARG A 180 7.31 -19.41 -65.52
N GLY A 181 7.09 -19.21 -64.21
CA GLY A 181 7.42 -17.98 -63.48
C GLY A 181 8.80 -17.99 -62.76
N PRO A 182 9.40 -16.83 -62.46
CA PRO A 182 10.80 -16.66 -62.03
C PRO A 182 11.12 -17.16 -60.61
N VAL A 183 10.12 -17.60 -59.84
CA VAL A 183 10.26 -17.99 -58.43
C VAL A 183 11.01 -19.33 -58.27
N TYR A 184 10.93 -20.24 -59.24
CA TYR A 184 11.63 -21.53 -59.21
C TYR A 184 13.17 -21.40 -59.36
N ARG A 185 13.68 -20.24 -59.82
CA ARG A 185 15.12 -20.04 -60.05
C ARG A 185 15.90 -19.72 -58.77
N TRP A 186 15.26 -19.23 -57.72
CA TRP A 186 15.91 -18.93 -56.43
C TRP A 186 16.02 -20.14 -55.49
N LEU A 187 15.07 -21.07 -55.54
CA LEU A 187 15.07 -22.26 -54.67
C LEU A 187 16.20 -23.26 -54.98
N LYS A 188 16.93 -23.09 -56.10
CA LYS A 188 18.11 -23.91 -56.43
C LYS A 188 19.42 -23.37 -55.82
N TYR A 189 19.45 -22.16 -55.29
CA TYR A 189 20.66 -21.53 -54.74
C TYR A 189 20.92 -21.83 -53.26
N MET A 190 19.90 -22.30 -52.52
CA MET A 190 20.02 -22.60 -51.09
C MET A 190 20.36 -24.07 -50.79
N ASN A 191 20.55 -24.88 -51.82
CA ASN A 191 20.73 -26.33 -51.68
C ASN A 191 22.06 -26.83 -52.24
N HIS A 192 23.15 -26.09 -52.00
CA HIS A 192 24.51 -26.58 -52.21
C HIS A 192 25.22 -26.78 -50.86
N PRO A 193 25.72 -28.00 -50.57
CA PRO A 193 26.52 -28.27 -49.38
C PRO A 193 27.96 -27.89 -49.68
N ILE A 194 28.61 -27.06 -48.85
CA ILE A 194 30.07 -27.05 -48.60
C ILE A 194 30.33 -26.07 -47.44
N GLY A 195 31.00 -26.57 -46.40
CA GLY A 195 32.02 -25.80 -45.67
C GLY A 195 31.63 -25.16 -44.34
N PHE A 196 31.88 -25.90 -43.24
CA PHE A 196 32.10 -25.33 -41.91
C PHE A 196 33.19 -24.23 -41.94
N VAL A 197 32.90 -23.04 -41.41
CA VAL A 197 33.90 -22.20 -40.73
C VAL A 197 33.29 -21.68 -39.44
N ARG A 198 33.86 -22.16 -38.33
CA ARG A 198 33.63 -21.74 -36.95
C ARG A 198 34.30 -20.40 -36.74
N LEU A 199 33.59 -19.36 -36.27
CA LEU A 199 34.18 -18.16 -35.65
C LEU A 199 33.14 -17.43 -34.77
N SER A 200 33.31 -17.65 -33.46
CA SER A 200 33.18 -16.70 -32.34
C SER A 200 31.87 -15.92 -32.11
N LEU A 201 31.20 -16.29 -31.00
CA LEU A 201 30.24 -15.47 -30.26
C LEU A 201 30.93 -14.24 -29.62
N PRO A 202 30.36 -13.03 -29.68
CA PRO A 202 30.63 -11.98 -28.70
C PRO A 202 29.84 -12.25 -27.41
N ALA A 203 30.51 -11.98 -26.28
CA ALA A 203 30.07 -12.21 -24.91
C ALA A 203 28.86 -11.34 -24.47
N PRO A 204 28.18 -11.69 -23.36
CA PRO A 204 27.00 -10.99 -22.86
C PRO A 204 27.35 -9.73 -22.07
N TRP A 205 26.57 -8.66 -22.24
CA TRP A 205 26.65 -7.49 -21.38
C TRP A 205 25.96 -7.73 -20.03
N PRO A 206 26.49 -7.19 -18.92
CA PRO A 206 26.11 -7.57 -17.57
C PRO A 206 24.98 -6.69 -17.03
N GLY A 207 23.96 -7.33 -16.43
CA GLY A 207 23.16 -6.67 -15.39
C GLY A 207 21.68 -6.41 -15.69
N SER A 208 20.87 -7.46 -15.81
CA SER A 208 19.49 -7.37 -15.30
C SER A 208 19.12 -8.66 -14.59
N LYS A 209 19.03 -8.57 -13.26
CA LYS A 209 18.64 -9.65 -12.37
C LYS A 209 17.21 -10.11 -12.68
N ARG A 210 17.06 -11.43 -12.74
CA ARG A 210 15.81 -12.17 -12.83
C ARG A 210 15.10 -12.11 -11.47
N PHE A 211 13.88 -11.57 -11.42
CA PHE A 211 12.93 -11.86 -10.36
C PHE A 211 11.98 -12.97 -10.86
N MET A 212 12.17 -14.17 -10.34
CA MET A 212 11.16 -15.24 -10.31
C MET A 212 10.29 -14.98 -9.08
N TYR A 213 8.97 -14.87 -9.25
CA TYR A 213 8.05 -15.06 -8.14
C TYR A 213 7.45 -16.46 -8.23
N SER A 214 7.57 -17.15 -7.10
CA SER A 214 6.83 -18.34 -6.69
C SER A 214 5.37 -18.01 -6.39
#